data_AF-A0A2W2CS79-F1
#
_entry.id   AF-A0A2W2CS79-F1
#
_cell.length_a   1.000
_cell.length_b   1.000
_cell.length_c   1.000
_cell.angle_alpha   90.00
_cell.angle_beta   90.00
_cell.angle_gamma   90.00
#
_symmetry.space_group_name_H-M   'P 1'
#
loop_
_entity.id
_entity.type
_entity.pdbx_description
1 polymer ?
#
loop_
_entity_poly.entity_id
_entity_poly.type
_entity_poly.pdbx_seq_one_letter_code
_entity_poly.pdbx_strand_id
1 'polypeptide(L)'
;MDPGQVRRFRFRGAAFGRRGLAAEQVYAFLRAVVDELRARDGVEAGLRAENAQLRVALREWQNQCAGRTNRPPNAGRWQPPRQPE
;
A
#
# COMPACT_ATOMS: atom_id res chain seq x y z
N MET A 1 14.57 -3.80 1.93
CA MET A 1 15.94 -3.59 2.44
C MET A 1 15.84 -2.57 3.56
N ASP A 2 16.31 -2.88 4.77
CA ASP A 2 16.20 -1.97 5.92
C ASP A 2 17.17 -0.78 5.79
N PRO A 3 16.72 0.49 5.97
CA PRO A 3 17.61 1.65 5.97
C PRO A 3 18.74 1.55 7.02
N GLY A 4 18.48 0.90 8.17
CA GLY A 4 19.50 0.63 9.18
C GLY A 4 20.59 -0.31 8.69
N GLN A 5 20.23 -1.36 7.96
CA GLN A 5 21.15 -2.30 7.33
C GLN A 5 22.04 -1.62 6.29
N VAL A 6 21.49 -0.69 5.49
CA VAL A 6 22.25 0.08 4.50
C VAL A 6 23.31 0.95 5.18
N ARG A 7 22.94 1.64 6.27
CA ARG A 7 23.88 2.47 7.06
C ARG A 7 25.00 1.66 7.70
N ARG A 8 24.73 0.42 8.10
CA ARG A 8 25.72 -0.44 8.77
C ARG A 8 26.68 -1.13 7.79
N PHE A 9 26.39 -1.10 6.49
CA PHE A 9 27.18 -1.80 5.50
C PHE A 9 28.61 -1.24 5.44
N ARG A 10 29.60 -2.13 5.37
CA ARG A 10 31.02 -1.78 5.25
C ARG A 10 31.62 -2.49 4.07
N PHE A 11 32.41 -1.76 3.29
CA PHE A 11 33.08 -2.30 2.11
C PHE A 11 34.55 -2.59 2.40
N ARG A 12 35.03 -3.72 1.89
CA ARG A 12 36.47 -3.99 1.84
C ARG A 12 37.11 -3.12 0.77
N GLY A 13 38.34 -2.66 1.02
CA GLY A 13 39.15 -1.98 0.02
C GLY A 13 39.41 -2.86 -1.21
N ALA A 14 39.74 -2.22 -2.33
CA ALA A 14 40.13 -2.93 -3.54
C ALA A 14 41.38 -3.78 -3.31
N ALA A 15 41.47 -4.91 -4.02
CA ALA A 15 42.67 -5.73 -4.02
C ALA A 15 43.88 -4.95 -4.57
N PHE A 16 45.07 -5.34 -4.14
CA PHE A 16 46.32 -4.74 -4.61
C PHE A 16 46.39 -4.76 -6.15
N GLY A 17 46.83 -3.65 -6.75
CA GLY A 17 46.87 -3.47 -8.21
C GLY A 17 45.54 -3.10 -8.87
N ARG A 18 44.43 -2.99 -8.13
CA ARG A 18 43.11 -2.55 -8.65
C ARG A 18 42.71 -1.21 -8.05
N ARG A 19 42.03 -0.37 -8.83
CA ARG A 19 41.38 0.85 -8.32
C ARG A 19 39.99 0.52 -7.77
N GLY A 20 39.69 1.02 -6.58
CA GLY A 20 38.36 0.97 -5.97
C GLY A 20 37.56 2.26 -6.22
N LEU A 21 36.32 2.28 -5.74
CA LEU A 21 35.50 3.49 -5.68
C LEU A 21 36.02 4.43 -4.58
N ALA A 22 35.80 5.74 -4.77
CA ALA A 22 36.09 6.73 -3.74
C ALA A 22 35.15 6.53 -2.55
N ALA A 23 35.71 6.23 -1.37
CA ALA A 23 34.94 5.90 -0.17
C ALA A 23 33.92 6.99 0.20
N GLU A 24 34.33 8.26 0.12
CA GLU A 24 33.45 9.39 0.40
C GLU A 24 32.23 9.44 -0.52
N GLN A 25 32.41 9.17 -1.81
CA GLN A 25 31.30 9.13 -2.77
C GLN A 25 30.36 7.95 -2.49
N VAL A 26 30.91 6.78 -2.13
CA VAL A 26 30.11 5.61 -1.73
C VAL A 26 29.26 5.91 -0.51
N TYR A 27 29.84 6.49 0.54
CA TYR A 27 29.08 6.81 1.75
C TYR A 27 28.09 7.97 1.53
N ALA A 28 28.40 8.93 0.67
CA ALA A 28 27.44 9.96 0.26
C ALA A 28 26.23 9.35 -0.47
N PHE A 29 26.48 8.44 -1.41
CA PHE A 29 25.43 7.70 -2.10
C PHE A 29 24.59 6.87 -1.13
N LEU A 30 25.21 6.13 -0.21
CA LEU A 30 24.48 5.34 0.79
C LEU A 30 23.56 6.20 1.68
N ARG A 31 23.97 7.44 2.02
CA ARG A 31 23.10 8.37 2.73
C ARG A 31 21.86 8.72 1.90
N ALA A 32 22.04 9.07 0.63
CA ALA A 32 20.92 9.36 -0.28
C ALA A 32 19.97 8.15 -0.44
N VAL A 33 20.51 6.93 -0.56
CA VAL A 33 19.71 5.70 -0.62
C VAL A 33 18.90 5.50 0.66
N VAL A 34 19.49 5.77 1.82
CA VAL A 34 18.78 5.65 3.11
C VAL A 34 17.63 6.65 3.20
N ASP A 35 17.83 7.88 2.75
CA ASP A 35 16.81 8.91 2.77
C ASP A 35 15.66 8.56 1.80
N GLU A 36 15.98 8.05 0.61
CA GLU A 36 14.99 7.57 -0.36
C GLU A 36 14.18 6.38 0.17
N LEU A 37 14.85 5.39 0.78
CA LEU A 37 14.15 4.24 1.36
C LEU A 37 13.17 4.68 2.46
N ARG A 38 13.55 5.64 3.30
CA ARG A 38 12.68 6.20 4.33
C ARG A 38 11.49 6.95 3.73
N ALA A 39 11.73 7.76 2.70
CA ALA A 39 10.66 8.48 2.01
C ALA A 39 9.64 7.50 1.41
N ARG A 40 10.13 6.48 0.70
CA ARG A 40 9.31 5.42 0.11
C ARG A 40 8.51 4.66 1.16
N ASP A 41 9.16 4.22 2.25
CA ASP A 41 8.49 3.46 3.31
C ASP A 41 7.42 4.32 4.01
N GLY A 42 7.65 5.64 4.14
CA GLY A 42 6.66 6.60 4.63
C GLY A 42 5.43 6.71 3.71
N VAL A 43 5.64 6.80 2.39
CA VAL A 43 4.55 6.80 1.39
C VAL A 43 3.77 5.48 1.45
N GLU A 44 4.46 4.34 1.52
CA GLU A 44 3.81 3.03 1.61
C GLU A 44 2.97 2.91 2.89
N ALA A 45 3.48 3.37 4.03
CA ALA A 45 2.75 3.37 5.29
C ALA A 45 1.47 4.22 5.19
N GLY A 46 1.55 5.40 4.57
CA GLY A 46 0.40 6.26 4.29
C GLY A 46 -0.66 5.56 3.44
N LEU A 47 -0.25 4.97 2.32
CA LEU A 47 -1.14 4.23 1.42
C LEU A 47 -1.82 3.04 2.09
N ARG A 48 -1.09 2.32 2.96
CA ARG A 48 -1.66 1.20 3.74
C ARG A 48 -2.68 1.68 4.77
N ALA A 49 -2.43 2.80 5.44
CA ALA A 49 -3.35 3.40 6.39
C ALA A 49 -4.65 3.85 5.69
N GLU A 50 -4.54 4.55 4.57
CA GLU A 50 -5.69 4.97 3.77
C GLU A 50 -6.49 3.76 3.25
N ASN A 51 -5.82 2.72 2.74
CA ASN A 51 -6.49 1.49 2.34
C ASN A 51 -7.25 0.83 3.49
N ALA A 52 -6.66 0.80 4.69
CA ALA A 52 -7.32 0.26 5.87
C ALA A 52 -8.60 1.06 6.21
N GLN A 53 -8.52 2.40 6.18
CA GLN A 53 -9.66 3.29 6.38
C GLN A 53 -10.76 3.06 5.34
N LEU A 54 -10.43 3.02 4.05
CA LEU A 54 -11.38 2.76 2.97
C LEU A 54 -12.06 1.40 3.12
N ARG A 55 -11.32 0.36 3.52
CA ARG A 55 -11.89 -0.98 3.75
C ARG A 55 -12.85 -1.01 4.94
N VAL A 56 -12.58 -0.24 5.99
CA VAL A 56 -13.50 -0.08 7.13
C VAL A 56 -14.77 0.64 6.69
N ALA A 57 -14.64 1.81 6.05
CA ALA A 57 -15.78 2.59 5.56
C ALA A 57 -16.66 1.79 4.59
N LEU A 58 -16.04 1.02 3.68
CA LEU A 58 -16.76 0.14 2.77
C LEU A 58 -17.57 -0.92 3.52
N ARG A 59 -16.97 -1.55 4.54
CA ARG A 59 -17.65 -2.57 5.35
C ARG A 59 -18.83 -1.98 6.13
N GLU A 60 -18.64 -0.80 6.71
CA GLU A 60 -19.72 -0.08 7.42
C GLU A 60 -20.87 0.26 6.48
N TRP A 61 -20.56 0.80 5.30
CA TRP A 61 -21.57 1.08 4.28
C TRP A 61 -22.31 -0.19 3.83
N GLN A 62 -21.58 -1.28 3.57
CA GLN A 62 -22.19 -2.57 3.22
C GLN A 62 -23.13 -3.08 4.30
N ASN A 63 -22.75 -2.97 5.59
CA ASN A 63 -23.60 -3.35 6.70
C ASN A 63 -24.86 -2.47 6.80
N GLN A 64 -24.72 -1.16 6.59
CA GLN A 64 -25.85 -0.22 6.57
C GLN A 64 -26.81 -0.53 5.41
N CYS A 65 -26.28 -0.85 4.23
CA CYS A 65 -27.08 -1.26 3.08
C CYS A 65 -27.75 -2.61 3.31
N ALA A 66 -27.06 -3.60 3.88
CA ALA A 66 -27.64 -4.90 4.22
C ALA A 66 -28.77 -4.79 5.27
N GLY A 67 -28.61 -3.90 6.26
CA GLY A 67 -29.67 -3.58 7.22
C GLY A 67 -30.88 -2.89 6.56
N ARG A 68 -30.65 -2.11 5.51
CA ARG A 68 -31.72 -1.45 4.72
C ARG A 68 -32.39 -2.38 3.70
N THR A 69 -31.68 -3.35 3.14
CA THR A 69 -32.20 -4.31 2.14
C THR A 69 -32.94 -5.50 2.75
N ASN A 70 -32.97 -5.66 4.08
CA ASN A 70 -33.83 -6.65 4.72
C ASN A 70 -35.34 -6.33 4.62
N ARG A 71 -35.71 -5.27 3.91
CA ARG A 71 -37.06 -5.09 3.37
C ARG A 71 -37.05 -5.46 1.88
N PRO A 72 -37.60 -6.62 1.48
CA PRO A 72 -37.73 -6.92 0.06
C PRO A 72 -38.65 -5.88 -0.60
N PRO A 73 -38.23 -5.22 -1.70
CA PRO A 73 -39.10 -4.33 -2.47
C PRO A 73 -40.26 -5.09 -3.14
N ASN A 74 -40.18 -6.43 -3.21
CA ASN A 74 -41.26 -7.34 -3.61
C ASN A 74 -41.88 -8.02 -2.37
N ALA A 75 -42.53 -7.23 -1.50
CA ALA A 75 -43.66 -7.73 -0.72
C ALA A 75 -45.00 -7.41 -1.43
N GLY A 76 -44.92 -7.00 -2.71
CA GLY A 76 -46.04 -6.76 -3.61
C GLY A 76 -45.84 -7.61 -4.87
N ARG A 77 -46.37 -8.83 -4.82
CA ARG A 77 -46.88 -9.66 -5.92
C ARG A 77 -46.64 -9.08 -7.32
N TRP A 78 -45.63 -9.57 -8.03
CA TRP A 78 -45.55 -9.37 -9.48
C TRP A 78 -46.71 -10.12 -10.15
N GLN A 79 -47.64 -9.40 -10.79
CA GLN A 79 -48.70 -9.98 -11.61
C GLN A 79 -48.30 -9.91 -13.08
N PRO A 80 -48.26 -11.03 -13.81
CA PRO A 80 -48.06 -10.99 -15.25
C PRO A 80 -49.19 -10.18 -15.91
N PRO A 81 -48.89 -9.42 -16.97
CA PRO A 81 -49.91 -8.70 -17.72
C PRO A 81 -50.95 -9.69 -18.24
N ARG A 82 -52.23 -9.45 -17.93
CA ARG A 82 -53.33 -10.26 -18.47
C ARG A 82 -53.36 -10.03 -19.98
N GLN A 83 -53.28 -11.11 -20.74
CA GLN A 83 -53.45 -11.05 -22.19
C GLN A 83 -54.92 -10.75 -22.49
N PRO A 84 -55.23 -9.79 -23.37
CA PRO A 84 -56.59 -9.59 -23.86
C PRO A 84 -56.96 -10.72 -24.85
N GLU A 85 -58.22 -11.12 -24.74
CA GLU A 85 -58.90 -12.18 -25.49
C GLU A 85 -59.39 -11.71 -26.87
#